data_AF-A0AAN7F976-F1
#
_entry.id   AF-A0AAN7F976-F1
#
_cell.length_a   1.000
_cell.length_b   1.000
_cell.length_c   1.000
_cell.angle_alpha   90.00
_cell.angle_beta   90.00
_cell.angle_gamma   90.00
#
_symmetry.space_group_name_H-M   'P 1'
#
loop_
_entity.id
_entity.type
_entity.pdbx_description
1 polymer ?
#
loop_
_entity_poly.entity_id
_entity_poly.type
_entity_poly.pdbx_seq_one_letter_code
_entity_poly.pdbx_strand_id
1 'polypeptide(L)'
;MWLKVEGFVDLVRGWWNGYHFVGSRSYVLACKLKVLKGDLKHWNKHAFGDVVFKKKYLQSELLDLDLREGMQTLSPADSARRVEIKTDIEYLASLEEISWRQKSKALYLKEGDNNIEFFHRLANSHRRINTMRGVEVEGFLYEDEFAIQDQVVGFYKSLYQEIEPWRPIDGLEFANLDEANWIALKREFEKEEIIAALREAKGDEAPV
;
A
#
# COMPACT_ATOMS: atom_id res chain seq x y z
N MET A 1 -0.24 10.81 -2.60
CA MET A 1 -0.03 11.61 -1.37
C MET A 1 1.45 11.68 -1.04
N TRP A 2 2.10 10.56 -0.72
CA TRP A 2 3.51 10.53 -0.31
C TRP A 2 4.49 11.04 -1.37
N LEU A 3 4.27 10.68 -2.64
CA LEU A 3 5.11 11.13 -3.76
C LEU A 3 5.05 12.65 -4.02
N LYS A 4 4.08 13.37 -3.45
CA LYS A 4 4.01 14.84 -3.54
C LYS A 4 4.88 15.53 -2.49
N VAL A 5 5.38 14.80 -1.49
CA VAL A 5 6.27 15.35 -0.46
C VAL A 5 7.70 15.37 -0.99
N GLU A 6 8.32 16.54 -0.98
CA GLU A 6 9.69 16.72 -1.40
C GLU A 6 10.64 15.86 -0.55
N GLY A 7 11.61 15.21 -1.19
CA GLY A 7 12.56 14.31 -0.52
C GLY A 7 12.01 12.93 -0.11
N PHE A 8 10.73 12.63 -0.32
CA PHE A 8 10.16 11.32 0.03
C PHE A 8 10.87 10.14 -0.67
N VAL A 9 11.22 10.29 -1.95
CA VAL A 9 11.88 9.24 -2.73
C VAL A 9 13.29 8.95 -2.17
N ASP A 10 14.03 9.99 -1.80
CA ASP A 10 15.38 9.85 -1.27
C ASP A 10 15.37 9.25 0.15
N LEU A 11 14.36 9.61 0.95
CA LEU A 11 14.10 8.99 2.25
C LEU A 11 13.88 7.47 2.12
N VAL A 12 13.00 7.05 1.21
CA VAL A 12 12.73 5.61 0.96
C VAL A 12 13.98 4.91 0.44
N ARG A 13 14.76 5.56 -0.44
CA ARG A 13 16.02 5.01 -0.96
C ARG A 13 17.04 4.80 0.17
N GLY A 14 17.14 5.76 1.10
CA GLY A 14 17.99 5.65 2.28
C GLY A 14 17.64 4.44 3.14
N TRP A 15 16.36 4.27 3.49
CA TRP A 15 15.90 3.11 4.24
C TRP A 15 16.14 1.79 3.51
N TRP A 16 15.78 1.73 2.22
CA TRP A 16 15.90 0.53 1.41
C TRP A 16 17.33 -0.01 1.34
N ASN A 17 18.30 0.90 1.22
CA ASN A 17 19.72 0.58 1.15
C ASN A 17 20.29 0.19 2.52
N GLY A 18 19.72 0.70 3.62
CA GLY A 18 20.14 0.36 4.98
C GLY A 18 19.66 -1.01 5.48
N TYR A 19 18.68 -1.63 4.82
CA TYR A 19 18.18 -2.95 5.21
C TYR A 19 19.09 -4.07 4.72
N HIS A 20 19.53 -4.92 5.65
CA HIS A 20 20.32 -6.12 5.37
C HIS A 20 19.64 -7.36 5.93
N PHE A 21 19.38 -8.34 5.06
CA PHE A 21 18.83 -9.65 5.39
C PHE A 21 19.59 -10.73 4.61
N VAL A 22 19.66 -11.93 5.17
CA VAL A 22 20.33 -13.10 4.57
C VAL A 22 19.29 -14.17 4.26
N GLY A 23 19.34 -14.74 3.06
CA GLY A 23 18.41 -15.76 2.59
C GLY A 23 18.26 -15.76 1.07
N SER A 24 17.22 -16.42 0.57
CA SER A 24 16.87 -16.34 -0.86
C SER A 24 16.50 -14.90 -1.26
N ARG A 25 16.66 -14.56 -2.55
CA ARG A 25 16.32 -13.22 -3.06
C ARG A 25 14.87 -12.82 -2.76
N SER A 26 13.94 -13.78 -2.88
CA SER A 26 12.52 -13.60 -2.55
C SER A 26 12.30 -13.34 -1.05
N TYR A 27 13.00 -14.06 -0.18
CA TYR A 27 12.96 -13.85 1.27
C TYR A 27 13.49 -12.45 1.65
N VAL A 28 14.65 -12.07 1.12
CA VAL A 28 15.25 -10.75 1.36
C VAL A 28 14.29 -9.64 0.93
N LEU A 29 13.68 -9.76 -0.25
CA LEU A 29 12.68 -8.80 -0.74
C LEU A 29 11.49 -8.69 0.21
N ALA A 30 10.91 -9.82 0.64
CA ALA A 30 9.77 -9.85 1.55
C ALA A 30 10.09 -9.19 2.90
N CYS A 31 11.27 -9.45 3.46
CA CYS A 31 11.74 -8.82 4.69
C CYS A 31 11.93 -7.31 4.54
N LYS A 32 12.58 -6.87 3.45
CA LYS A 32 12.74 -5.43 3.16
C LYS A 32 11.38 -4.72 3.06
N LEU A 33 10.43 -5.29 2.33
CA LEU A 33 9.08 -4.73 2.20
C LEU A 33 8.34 -4.69 3.55
N LYS A 34 8.51 -5.72 4.40
CA LYS A 34 7.90 -5.77 5.73
C LYS A 34 8.40 -4.64 6.64
N VAL A 35 9.71 -4.40 6.67
CA VAL A 35 10.29 -3.31 7.49
C VAL A 35 9.97 -1.95 6.89
N LEU A 36 10.09 -1.80 5.56
CA LEU A 36 9.73 -0.56 4.86
C LEU A 36 8.28 -0.13 5.16
N LYS A 37 7.34 -1.08 5.21
CA LYS A 37 5.95 -0.81 5.60
C LYS A 37 5.86 -0.22 7.02
N GLY A 38 6.70 -0.65 7.95
CA GLY A 38 6.77 -0.11 9.31
C GLY A 38 7.26 1.34 9.31
N ASP A 39 8.38 1.60 8.64
CA ASP A 39 8.97 2.94 8.55
C ASP A 39 8.06 3.93 7.84
N LEU A 40 7.40 3.50 6.75
CA LEU A 40 6.37 4.29 6.07
C LEU A 40 5.20 4.64 6.98
N LYS A 41 4.74 3.71 7.82
CA LYS A 41 3.66 4.00 8.79
C LYS A 41 4.11 5.04 9.83
N HIS A 42 5.32 4.88 10.34
CA HIS A 42 5.88 5.81 11.33
C HIS A 42 6.05 7.20 10.72
N TRP A 43 6.69 7.30 9.56
CA TRP A 43 6.87 8.55 8.84
C TRP A 43 5.53 9.20 8.47
N ASN A 44 4.54 8.42 7.99
CA ASN A 44 3.23 8.97 7.67
C ASN A 44 2.58 9.65 8.88
N LYS A 45 2.72 9.04 10.08
CA LYS A 45 2.23 9.64 11.34
C LYS A 45 3.00 10.90 11.72
N HIS A 46 4.31 10.96 11.49
CA HIS A 46 5.13 12.14 11.79
C HIS A 46 4.92 13.29 10.80
N ALA A 47 4.91 12.99 9.50
CA ALA A 47 4.83 13.98 8.43
C ALA A 47 3.43 14.59 8.27
N PHE A 48 2.38 13.77 8.39
CA PHE A 48 1.00 14.22 8.20
C PHE A 48 0.19 14.31 9.50
N GLY A 49 0.71 13.76 10.61
CA GLY A 49 -0.01 13.74 11.87
C GLY A 49 -1.30 12.95 11.80
N ASP A 50 -2.20 13.28 12.72
CA ASP A 50 -3.61 12.92 12.57
C ASP A 50 -4.30 13.96 11.68
N VAL A 51 -4.32 13.68 10.38
CA VAL A 51 -4.99 14.51 9.35
C VAL A 51 -6.45 14.75 9.72
N VAL A 52 -7.12 13.76 10.34
CA VAL A 52 -8.52 13.87 10.76
C VAL A 52 -8.64 14.86 11.92
N PHE A 53 -7.76 14.78 12.90
CA PHE A 53 -7.71 15.72 14.01
C PHE A 53 -7.40 17.14 13.52
N LYS A 54 -6.39 17.32 12.66
CA LYS A 54 -6.02 18.63 12.11
C LYS A 54 -7.17 19.26 11.33
N LYS A 55 -7.87 18.48 10.50
CA LYS A 55 -9.05 18.94 9.77
C LYS A 55 -10.18 19.37 10.70
N LYS A 56 -10.49 18.57 11.74
CA LYS A 56 -11.50 18.92 12.76
C LYS A 56 -11.16 20.18 13.53
N TYR A 57 -9.89 20.35 13.91
CA TYR A 57 -9.41 21.54 14.60
C TYR A 57 -9.61 22.80 13.73
N LEU A 58 -9.17 22.75 12.48
CA LEU A 58 -9.33 23.87 11.53
C LEU A 58 -10.81 24.18 11.25
N GLN A 59 -11.67 23.16 11.17
CA GLN A 59 -13.12 23.35 11.04
C GLN A 59 -13.73 24.04 12.27
N SER A 60 -13.26 23.70 13.48
CA SER A 60 -13.69 24.38 14.71
C SER A 60 -13.23 25.83 14.74
N GLU A 61 -11.97 26.10 14.38
CA GLU A 61 -11.41 27.46 14.30
C GLU A 61 -12.17 28.32 13.28
N LEU A 62 -12.53 27.73 12.13
CA LEU A 62 -13.36 28.40 11.12
C LEU A 62 -14.75 28.73 11.65
N LEU A 63 -15.38 27.80 12.38
CA LEU A 63 -16.70 28.01 12.98
C LEU A 63 -16.67 29.13 14.02
N ASP A 64 -15.62 29.21 14.83
CA ASP A 64 -15.43 30.30 15.80
C ASP A 64 -15.28 31.67 15.10
N LEU A 65 -14.55 31.72 13.98
CA LEU A 65 -14.43 32.93 13.17
C LEU A 65 -15.77 33.33 12.51
N ASP A 66 -16.53 32.37 12.00
CA ASP A 66 -17.86 32.62 11.42
C ASP A 66 -18.86 33.13 12.48
N LEU A 67 -18.80 32.59 13.70
CA LEU A 67 -19.61 33.08 14.83
C LEU A 67 -19.23 34.53 15.23
N ARG A 68 -17.93 34.84 15.25
CA ARG A 68 -17.45 36.21 15.53
C ARG A 68 -17.90 37.19 14.45
N GLU A 69 -17.86 36.81 13.18
CA GLU A 69 -18.34 37.63 12.06
C GLU A 69 -19.84 37.97 12.18
N GLY A 70 -20.64 37.03 12.69
CA GLY A 70 -22.06 37.25 12.97
C GLY A 70 -22.34 38.24 14.11
N MET A 71 -21.38 38.47 15.00
CA MET A 71 -21.50 39.41 16.13
C MET A 71 -20.84 40.76 15.86
N GLN A 72 -19.72 40.77 15.13
CA GLN A 72 -18.90 41.95 14.87
C GLN A 72 -18.16 41.81 13.54
N THR A 73 -17.76 42.93 12.93
CA THR A 73 -16.90 42.90 11.74
C THR A 73 -15.54 42.29 12.10
N LEU A 74 -15.09 41.31 11.30
CA LEU A 74 -13.78 40.68 11.48
C LEU A 74 -12.64 41.68 11.30
N SER A 75 -11.58 41.52 12.08
CA SER A 75 -10.35 42.28 11.87
C SER A 75 -9.67 41.84 10.56
N PRO A 76 -8.82 42.69 9.95
CA PRO A 76 -8.03 42.31 8.78
C PRO A 76 -7.17 41.06 9.03
N ALA A 77 -6.67 40.87 10.25
CA ALA A 77 -5.89 39.71 10.65
C ALA A 77 -6.74 38.43 10.71
N ASP A 78 -7.95 38.52 11.28
CA ASP A 78 -8.88 37.38 11.34
C ASP A 78 -9.38 37.00 9.93
N SER A 79 -9.58 38.00 9.06
CA SER A 79 -9.95 37.77 7.66
C SER A 79 -8.84 37.03 6.90
N ALA A 80 -7.58 37.44 7.07
CA ALA A 80 -6.43 36.73 6.50
C ALA A 80 -6.32 35.29 7.04
N ARG A 81 -6.46 35.12 8.36
CA ARG A 81 -6.43 33.80 9.00
C ARG A 81 -7.55 32.88 8.49
N ARG A 82 -8.75 33.41 8.24
CA ARG A 82 -9.86 32.66 7.64
C ARG A 82 -9.52 32.13 6.25
N VAL A 83 -8.86 32.96 5.42
CA VAL A 83 -8.42 32.53 4.09
C VAL A 83 -7.40 31.42 4.20
N GLU A 84 -6.42 31.54 5.10
CA GLU A 84 -5.43 30.48 5.37
C GLU A 84 -6.09 29.16 5.80
N ILE A 85 -7.01 29.22 6.77
CA ILE A 85 -7.72 28.03 7.27
C ILE A 85 -8.49 27.34 6.14
N LYS A 86 -9.18 28.10 5.27
CA LYS A 86 -9.89 27.53 4.12
C LYS A 86 -8.92 26.84 3.17
N THR A 87 -7.80 27.47 2.84
CA THR A 87 -6.77 26.85 1.97
C THR A 87 -6.16 25.60 2.59
N ASP A 88 -5.94 25.57 3.91
CA ASP A 88 -5.42 24.41 4.62
C ASP A 88 -6.44 23.26 4.62
N ILE A 89 -7.73 23.54 4.82
CA ILE A 89 -8.81 22.53 4.76
C ILE A 89 -8.92 21.94 3.35
N GLU A 90 -8.87 22.78 2.31
CA GLU A 90 -8.87 22.33 0.90
C GLU A 90 -7.66 21.45 0.60
N TYR A 91 -6.47 21.85 1.05
CA TYR A 91 -5.26 21.05 0.92
C TYR A 91 -5.40 19.69 1.61
N LEU A 92 -5.87 19.65 2.87
CA LEU A 92 -6.09 18.39 3.61
C LEU A 92 -7.14 17.50 2.93
N ALA A 93 -8.21 18.08 2.40
CA ALA A 93 -9.24 17.36 1.66
C ALA A 93 -8.67 16.71 0.38
N SER A 94 -7.82 17.43 -0.36
CA SER A 94 -7.15 16.89 -1.55
C SER A 94 -6.24 15.71 -1.23
N LEU A 95 -5.52 15.77 -0.10
CA LEU A 95 -4.67 14.66 0.35
C LEU A 95 -5.49 13.42 0.75
N GLU A 96 -6.62 13.66 1.42
CA GLU A 96 -7.56 12.61 1.83
C GLU A 96 -8.17 11.91 0.61
N GLU A 97 -8.61 12.67 -0.41
CA GLU A 97 -9.11 12.13 -1.68
C GLU A 97 -8.07 11.24 -2.35
N ILE A 98 -6.82 11.71 -2.48
CA ILE A 98 -5.75 10.91 -3.11
C ILE A 98 -5.51 9.60 -2.34
N SER A 99 -5.50 9.65 -1.01
CA SER A 99 -5.35 8.47 -0.16
C SER A 99 -6.50 7.48 -0.37
N TRP A 100 -7.75 7.95 -0.38
CA TRP A 100 -8.91 7.07 -0.56
C TRP A 100 -9.01 6.48 -1.95
N ARG A 101 -8.68 7.25 -2.99
CA ARG A 101 -8.57 6.75 -4.36
C ARG A 101 -7.57 5.61 -4.43
N GLN A 102 -6.36 5.80 -3.90
CA GLN A 102 -5.33 4.76 -3.86
C GLN A 102 -5.80 3.51 -3.09
N LYS A 103 -6.43 3.66 -1.93
CA LYS A 103 -6.97 2.54 -1.14
C LYS A 103 -8.11 1.79 -1.84
N SER A 104 -8.91 2.50 -2.61
CA SER A 104 -10.08 1.94 -3.28
C SER A 104 -9.73 1.06 -4.49
N LYS A 105 -8.51 1.22 -5.05
CA LYS A 105 -8.09 0.61 -6.34
C LYS A 105 -9.06 0.93 -7.49
N ALA A 106 -9.72 2.08 -7.46
CA ALA A 106 -10.61 2.54 -8.52
C ALA A 106 -9.81 3.00 -9.74
N LEU A 107 -9.61 2.10 -10.71
CA LEU A 107 -8.83 2.34 -11.93
C LEU A 107 -9.47 3.35 -12.91
N TYR A 108 -10.76 3.63 -12.79
CA TYR A 108 -11.55 4.34 -13.82
C TYR A 108 -11.87 5.81 -13.49
N LEU A 109 -11.59 6.28 -12.26
CA LEU A 109 -11.88 7.66 -11.86
C LEU A 109 -10.63 8.54 -11.97
N LYS A 110 -10.73 9.62 -12.75
CA LYS A 110 -9.72 10.70 -12.78
C LYS A 110 -9.82 11.55 -11.51
N GLU A 111 -8.69 12.11 -11.07
CA GLU A 111 -8.64 13.04 -9.92
C GLU A 111 -9.57 14.24 -10.16
N GLY A 112 -10.33 14.66 -9.12
CA GLY A 112 -11.12 15.90 -9.16
C GLY A 112 -12.63 15.75 -8.97
N ASP A 113 -13.16 14.53 -8.79
CA ASP A 113 -14.61 14.35 -8.58
C ASP A 113 -15.04 14.57 -7.11
N ASN A 114 -14.10 14.89 -6.20
CA ASN A 114 -14.34 15.15 -4.76
C ASN A 114 -15.18 14.07 -4.04
N ASN A 115 -15.48 12.94 -4.67
CA ASN A 115 -16.42 11.95 -4.18
C ASN A 115 -15.71 10.93 -3.27
N ILE A 116 -15.27 11.43 -2.12
CA ILE A 116 -14.57 10.64 -1.12
C ILE A 116 -15.49 9.52 -0.61
N GLU A 117 -16.81 9.75 -0.50
CA GLU A 117 -17.81 8.73 -0.12
C GLU A 117 -17.83 7.52 -1.04
N PHE A 118 -17.72 7.73 -2.36
CA PHE A 118 -17.65 6.65 -3.32
C PHE A 118 -16.41 5.77 -3.06
N PHE A 119 -15.24 6.38 -2.89
CA PHE A 119 -14.01 5.66 -2.60
C PHE A 119 -14.07 4.92 -1.26
N HIS A 120 -14.68 5.53 -0.23
CA HIS A 120 -14.96 4.87 1.04
C HIS A 120 -15.86 3.64 0.86
N ARG A 121 -16.98 3.78 0.15
CA ARG A 121 -17.91 2.68 -0.11
C ARG A 121 -17.24 1.54 -0.87
N LEU A 122 -16.44 1.86 -1.89
CA LEU A 122 -15.72 0.88 -2.67
C LEU A 122 -14.63 0.17 -1.86
N ALA A 123 -13.80 0.92 -1.12
CA ALA A 123 -12.78 0.35 -0.23
C ALA A 123 -13.41 -0.54 0.85
N ASN A 124 -14.55 -0.13 1.41
CA ASN A 124 -15.30 -0.94 2.37
C ASN A 124 -15.92 -2.18 1.73
N SER A 125 -16.37 -2.09 0.48
CA SER A 125 -16.86 -3.25 -0.28
C SER A 125 -15.75 -4.27 -0.51
N HIS A 126 -14.59 -3.83 -1.00
CA HIS A 126 -13.41 -4.68 -1.14
C HIS A 126 -12.98 -5.27 0.20
N ARG A 127 -12.97 -4.48 1.28
CA ARG A 127 -12.67 -4.99 2.63
C ARG A 127 -13.67 -6.07 3.02
N ARG A 128 -14.98 -5.86 2.81
CA ARG A 128 -16.02 -6.83 3.15
C ARG A 128 -15.88 -8.13 2.37
N ILE A 129 -15.55 -8.06 1.08
CA ILE A 129 -15.35 -9.23 0.22
C ILE A 129 -14.07 -9.98 0.60
N ASN A 130 -12.98 -9.26 0.88
CA ASN A 130 -11.68 -9.85 1.17
C ASN A 130 -11.49 -10.26 2.64
N THR A 131 -12.42 -9.89 3.52
CA THR A 131 -12.37 -10.33 4.92
C THR A 131 -12.79 -11.79 5.00
N MET A 132 -11.85 -12.65 5.32
CA MET A 132 -12.13 -14.04 5.64
C MET A 132 -12.84 -14.10 7.00
N ARG A 133 -14.15 -14.34 6.99
CA ARG A 133 -14.97 -14.43 8.21
C ARG A 133 -14.81 -15.76 8.94
N GLY A 134 -14.44 -16.80 8.20
CA GLY A 134 -14.18 -18.11 8.74
C GLY A 134 -13.55 -19.01 7.68
N VAL A 135 -12.97 -20.10 8.15
CA VAL A 135 -12.45 -21.19 7.32
C VAL A 135 -13.06 -22.50 7.79
N GLU A 136 -13.51 -23.33 6.85
CA GLU A 136 -13.97 -24.68 7.16
C GLU A 136 -12.83 -25.66 6.84
N VAL A 137 -12.42 -26.43 7.84
CA VAL A 137 -11.39 -27.47 7.71
C VAL A 137 -11.96 -28.77 8.29
N GLU A 138 -12.01 -29.82 7.47
CA GLU A 138 -12.49 -31.15 7.87
C GLU A 138 -13.89 -31.15 8.51
N GLY A 139 -14.77 -30.23 8.07
CA GLY A 139 -16.14 -30.09 8.58
C GLY A 139 -16.28 -29.23 9.84
N PHE A 140 -15.19 -28.65 10.36
CA PHE A 140 -15.20 -27.70 11.47
C PHE A 140 -15.04 -26.27 10.96
N LEU A 141 -15.96 -25.39 11.35
CA LEU A 141 -15.90 -23.96 11.05
C LEU A 141 -15.10 -23.21 12.11
N TYR A 142 -14.04 -22.55 11.68
CA TYR A 142 -13.22 -21.67 12.51
C TYR A 142 -13.51 -20.21 12.14
N GLU A 143 -14.01 -19.43 13.10
CA GLU A 143 -14.34 -18.00 12.92
C GLU A 143 -13.38 -17.06 13.68
N ASP A 144 -12.59 -17.60 14.62
CA ASP A 144 -11.60 -16.82 15.36
C ASP A 144 -10.38 -16.47 14.48
N GLU A 145 -9.90 -15.23 14.56
CA GLU A 145 -8.81 -14.73 13.71
C GLU A 145 -7.51 -15.52 13.88
N PHE A 146 -7.16 -15.91 15.11
CA PHE A 146 -5.97 -16.72 15.37
C PHE A 146 -6.15 -18.14 14.85
N ALA A 147 -7.33 -18.72 15.04
CA ALA A 147 -7.65 -20.05 14.52
C ALA A 147 -7.63 -20.08 12.99
N ILE A 148 -8.24 -19.11 12.31
CA ILE A 148 -8.22 -18.98 10.85
C ILE A 148 -6.76 -18.88 10.37
N GLN A 149 -5.95 -18.02 11.02
CA GLN A 149 -4.55 -17.86 10.65
C GLN A 149 -3.77 -19.18 10.78
N ASP A 150 -3.95 -19.89 11.90
CA ASP A 150 -3.25 -21.14 12.15
C ASP A 150 -3.63 -22.22 11.12
N GLN A 151 -4.93 -22.38 10.85
CA GLN A 151 -5.42 -23.34 9.84
C GLN A 151 -4.90 -23.03 8.43
N VAL A 152 -4.96 -21.76 8.01
CA VAL A 152 -4.46 -21.35 6.68
C VAL A 152 -2.95 -21.57 6.57
N VAL A 153 -2.18 -21.18 7.59
CA VAL A 153 -0.72 -21.38 7.61
C VAL A 153 -0.39 -22.87 7.62
N GLY A 154 -1.09 -23.67 8.42
CA GLY A 154 -0.91 -25.11 8.50
C GLY A 154 -1.18 -25.79 7.16
N PHE A 155 -2.29 -25.44 6.51
CA PHE A 155 -2.65 -25.95 5.18
C PHE A 155 -1.54 -25.68 4.16
N TYR A 156 -1.09 -24.43 4.01
CA TYR A 156 -0.05 -24.11 3.02
C TYR A 156 1.33 -24.67 3.38
N LYS A 157 1.67 -24.78 4.68
CA LYS A 157 2.89 -25.49 5.10
C LYS A 157 2.86 -26.94 4.66
N SER A 158 1.73 -27.64 4.86
CA SER A 158 1.53 -29.01 4.42
C SER A 158 1.58 -29.12 2.89
N LEU A 159 0.87 -28.22 2.18
CA LEU A 159 0.81 -28.22 0.72
C LEU A 159 2.19 -28.03 0.05
N TYR A 160 3.04 -27.19 0.64
CA TYR A 160 4.39 -26.94 0.14
C TYR A 160 5.47 -27.80 0.80
N GLN A 161 5.10 -28.78 1.63
CA GLN A 161 6.01 -29.81 2.10
C GLN A 161 6.07 -30.93 1.07
N GLU A 162 7.27 -31.24 0.61
CA GLU A 162 7.50 -32.39 -0.25
C GLU A 162 7.48 -33.65 0.60
N ILE A 163 6.43 -34.45 0.45
CA ILE A 163 6.23 -35.70 1.20
C ILE A 163 7.13 -36.81 0.64
N GLU A 164 7.45 -36.74 -0.65
CA GLU A 164 8.16 -37.81 -1.35
C GLU A 164 9.68 -37.58 -1.31
N PRO A 165 10.45 -38.43 -0.60
CA PRO A 165 11.89 -38.27 -0.45
C PRO A 165 12.66 -38.62 -1.74
N TRP A 166 12.01 -39.25 -2.71
CA TRP A 166 12.63 -39.76 -3.92
C TRP A 166 11.76 -39.54 -5.15
N ARG A 167 12.34 -38.89 -6.17
CA ARG A 167 11.76 -38.81 -7.51
C ARG A 167 12.65 -39.65 -8.45
N PRO A 168 12.12 -40.64 -9.18
CA PRO A 168 12.84 -41.27 -10.27
C PRO A 168 13.00 -40.24 -11.40
N ILE A 169 14.17 -39.62 -11.48
CA ILE A 169 14.55 -38.72 -12.59
C ILE A 169 15.41 -39.49 -13.62
N ASP A 170 15.84 -40.72 -13.29
CA ASP A 170 16.69 -41.51 -14.17
C ASP A 170 15.94 -42.00 -15.41
N GLY A 171 16.43 -41.59 -16.59
CA GLY A 171 15.96 -42.07 -17.89
C GLY A 171 14.98 -41.16 -18.65
N LEU A 172 14.69 -39.96 -18.13
CA LEU A 172 13.91 -38.95 -18.86
C LEU A 172 14.83 -38.06 -19.69
N GLU A 173 14.65 -38.06 -21.02
CA GLU A 173 15.26 -37.07 -21.90
C GLU A 173 14.57 -35.72 -21.69
N PHE A 174 15.16 -34.86 -20.88
CA PHE A 174 14.74 -33.47 -20.80
C PHE A 174 15.22 -32.71 -22.03
N ALA A 175 14.38 -31.83 -22.56
CA ALA A 175 14.81 -30.85 -23.54
C ALA A 175 15.86 -29.95 -22.87
N ASN A 176 17.13 -30.16 -23.22
CA ASN A 176 18.21 -29.32 -22.76
C ASN A 176 18.14 -28.00 -23.51
N LEU A 177 18.23 -26.90 -22.76
CA LEU A 177 18.45 -25.59 -23.37
C LEU A 177 19.80 -25.65 -24.09
N ASP A 178 19.85 -25.08 -25.29
CA ASP A 178 21.11 -24.84 -25.96
C ASP A 178 21.98 -23.88 -25.11
N GLU A 179 23.29 -23.93 -25.35
CA GLU A 179 24.25 -23.17 -24.57
C GLU A 179 23.98 -21.66 -24.65
N ALA A 180 23.44 -21.19 -25.78
CA ALA A 180 23.01 -19.82 -25.98
C ALA A 180 21.85 -19.41 -25.05
N ASN A 181 20.77 -20.20 -24.96
CA ASN A 181 19.65 -19.88 -24.06
C ASN A 181 20.05 -20.03 -22.59
N TRP A 182 20.93 -20.97 -22.25
CA TRP A 182 21.44 -21.12 -20.90
C TRP A 182 22.23 -19.89 -20.44
N ILE A 183 23.14 -19.39 -21.28
CA ILE A 183 23.90 -18.17 -21.01
C ILE A 183 22.94 -16.97 -20.90
N ALA A 184 21.96 -16.89 -21.79
CA ALA A 184 20.96 -15.81 -21.76
C ALA A 184 20.16 -15.79 -20.45
N LEU A 185 19.73 -16.95 -19.93
CA LEU A 185 18.97 -17.05 -18.67
C LEU A 185 19.81 -16.78 -17.41
N LYS A 186 21.13 -16.95 -17.49
CA LYS A 186 22.05 -16.70 -16.38
C LYS A 186 22.63 -15.29 -16.36
N ARG A 187 22.48 -14.52 -17.45
CA ARG A 187 22.98 -13.14 -17.51
C ARG A 187 22.21 -12.26 -16.52
N GLU A 188 22.86 -11.18 -16.08
CA GLU A 188 22.16 -10.17 -15.27
C GLU A 188 21.14 -9.43 -16.11
N PHE A 189 19.97 -9.13 -15.53
CA PHE A 189 18.93 -8.36 -16.20
C PHE A 189 19.45 -6.96 -16.55
N GLU A 190 19.24 -6.55 -17.79
CA GLU A 190 19.59 -5.20 -18.23
C GLU A 190 18.57 -4.18 -17.71
N LYS A 191 19.00 -2.93 -17.54
CA LYS A 191 18.14 -1.86 -17.02
C LYS A 191 16.92 -1.64 -17.92
N GLU A 192 17.12 -1.74 -19.22
CA GLU A 192 16.11 -1.60 -20.26
C GLU A 192 15.05 -2.71 -20.14
N GLU A 193 15.48 -3.94 -19.87
CA GLU A 193 14.61 -5.11 -19.67
C GLU A 193 13.75 -4.94 -18.41
N ILE A 194 14.35 -4.47 -17.32
CA ILE A 194 13.63 -4.16 -16.07
C ILE A 194 12.58 -3.05 -16.31
N ILE A 195 12.94 -1.99 -17.03
CA ILE A 195 12.02 -0.88 -17.32
C ILE A 195 10.89 -1.34 -18.25
N ALA A 196 11.19 -2.17 -19.25
CA ALA A 196 10.19 -2.73 -20.14
C ALA A 196 9.19 -3.60 -19.37
N ALA A 197 9.67 -4.53 -18.54
CA ALA A 197 8.83 -5.36 -17.69
C ALA A 197 7.97 -4.53 -16.71
N LEU A 198 8.53 -3.46 -16.13
CA LEU A 198 7.78 -2.55 -15.25
C LEU A 198 6.70 -1.75 -16.00
N ARG A 199 6.92 -1.43 -17.28
CA ARG A 199 5.93 -0.72 -18.11
C ARG A 199 4.84 -1.66 -18.62
N GLU A 200 5.19 -2.92 -18.84
CA GLU A 200 4.26 -3.96 -19.29
C GLU A 200 3.42 -4.51 -18.14
N ALA A 201 3.96 -4.50 -16.92
CA ALA A 201 3.18 -4.69 -15.69
C ALA A 201 2.13 -3.58 -15.58
N LYS A 202 0.85 -3.96 -15.58
CA LYS A 202 -0.26 -3.03 -15.29
C LYS A 202 0.02 -2.39 -13.93
N GLY A 203 0.06 -1.06 -13.88
CA GLY A 203 0.59 -0.29 -12.74
C GLY A 203 -0.03 -0.53 -11.35
N ASP A 204 -1.08 -1.35 -11.24
CA ASP A 204 -1.74 -1.73 -9.97
C ASP A 204 -1.69 -3.26 -9.68
N GLU A 205 -0.99 -4.06 -10.48
CA GLU A 205 -0.77 -5.49 -10.27
C GLU A 205 0.69 -5.74 -9.86
N ALA A 206 0.91 -6.71 -8.96
CA ALA A 206 2.26 -7.16 -8.66
C ALA A 206 2.82 -7.93 -9.88
N PRO A 207 4.12 -7.78 -10.21
CA PRO A 207 4.73 -8.63 -11.21
C PRO A 207 4.59 -10.08 -10.76
N VAL A 208 3.96 -10.89 -11.60
CA VAL A 208 3.81 -12.35 -11.42
C VAL A 208 5.14 -13.02 -11.69
#